data_AF-A0A7S3ZYB8-F1
#
_entry.id   AF-A0A7S3ZYB8-F1
#
_cell.length_a   1.000
_cell.length_b   1.000
_cell.length_c   1.000
_cell.angle_alpha   90.00
_cell.angle_beta   90.00
_cell.angle_gamma   90.00
#
_symmetry.space_group_name_H-M   'P 1'
#
loop_
_entity.id
_entity.type
_entity.pdbx_description
1 polymer ?
#
loop_
_entity_poly.entity_id
_entity_poly.type
_entity_poly.pdbx_seq_one_letter_code
_entity_poly.pdbx_strand_id
1 'polypeptide(L)'
;MLSSQLKHEPHGWLLQALAGDSGAAKGSSGATKTTTNGADAKRLAALEKRVKRLEDRRAGGARTALRAARAATDCVATRWVPDDYYGRSMRDRSKLLNCDVRQMCKSMLLENKQWRGTDEFDPSNARFYLVVVQYAATFDAGRLRSALVERTKLPAKAFNFRVADEADNDRLSGFKHNAVTPFGFAESRVPVVLSDAASKMGFIWMGGGHEAFKLGVPVDAFLACFKPWVLDCSTARDEREWDTASKPAGKPAKAKAPKAKPAKTAAAAFEDYGDADDTAASRLALVVGKIVDVWPHPDSDKLFCEKIDCGEAFGGVREVASGLQKHYKVEDLKDRMVLVAANLKAKKLGGFPSHGMVLCASTAGSLSFVDPPKGAKPGDAVALPGLANPPASEAQVDKKKLFAKAQPHFVVRNGTCYYKDKPFDINGAPCTASVADGASIS
;
A
#
# COMPACT_ATOMS: atom_id res chain seq x y z
N MET A 1 40.33 34.29 27.10
CA MET A 1 39.50 34.29 28.31
C MET A 1 38.32 33.35 28.07
N LEU A 2 38.09 32.39 28.98
CA LEU A 2 37.02 31.37 29.04
C LEU A 2 36.93 30.42 27.83
N SER A 3 37.35 29.15 27.84
CA SER A 3 37.14 28.04 28.79
C SER A 3 35.68 27.81 29.21
N SER A 4 35.11 26.74 28.66
CA SER A 4 34.29 25.72 29.32
C SER A 4 32.93 25.46 28.67
N GLN A 5 32.54 24.17 28.74
CA GLN A 5 31.22 23.59 28.54
C GLN A 5 30.80 23.23 27.11
N LEU A 6 31.17 22.01 26.70
CA LEU A 6 30.25 20.92 26.33
C LEU A 6 31.06 19.65 26.02
N LYS A 7 31.63 19.07 27.09
CA LYS A 7 31.98 17.64 27.08
C LYS A 7 30.69 16.90 27.42
N HIS A 8 30.00 16.36 26.41
CA HIS A 8 28.93 15.40 26.65
C HIS A 8 29.55 14.04 26.92
N GLU A 9 29.46 13.60 28.18
CA GLU A 9 29.73 12.24 28.60
C GLU A 9 28.86 11.25 27.79
N PRO A 10 29.44 10.13 27.32
CA PRO A 10 28.64 9.00 26.87
C PRO A 10 28.01 8.34 28.10
N HIS A 11 26.77 8.74 28.41
CA HIS A 11 25.70 7.91 28.96
C HIS A 11 26.16 6.67 29.78
N GLY A 12 26.50 6.90 31.05
CA GLY A 12 26.80 5.86 32.06
C GLY A 12 25.67 4.87 32.37
N TRP A 13 24.47 5.02 31.79
CA TRP A 13 23.40 4.02 31.91
C TRP A 13 23.65 2.74 31.11
N LEU A 14 24.57 2.77 30.13
CA LEU A 14 24.90 1.60 29.31
C LEU A 14 25.92 0.66 29.99
N LEU A 15 26.67 1.14 31.00
CA LEU A 15 27.65 0.34 31.74
C LEU A 15 27.10 -0.21 33.07
N GLN A 16 26.00 0.36 33.58
CA GLN A 16 25.34 -0.13 34.80
C GLN A 16 24.42 -1.35 34.54
N ALA A 17 24.18 -1.70 33.27
CA ALA A 17 23.54 -2.96 32.88
C ALA A 17 24.55 -4.13 32.73
N LEU A 18 25.85 -3.85 32.81
CA LEU A 18 26.92 -4.83 32.63
C LEU A 18 27.85 -4.98 33.86
N ALA A 19 27.67 -4.16 34.91
CA ALA A 19 28.43 -4.26 36.14
C ALA A 19 27.53 -4.06 37.37
N GLY A 20 27.27 -5.15 38.09
CA GLY A 20 26.62 -5.18 39.40
C GLY A 20 25.65 -6.37 39.51
N ASP A 21 25.77 -7.30 40.44
CA ASP A 21 26.77 -7.45 41.50
C ASP A 21 26.67 -8.90 42.00
N SER A 22 27.82 -9.55 42.10
CA SER A 22 28.00 -10.79 42.85
C SER A 22 28.37 -10.40 44.28
N GLY A 23 27.37 -10.26 45.15
CA GLY A 23 27.54 -10.04 46.59
C GLY A 23 26.74 -11.07 47.39
N ALA A 24 27.44 -12.03 47.98
CA ALA A 24 26.86 -13.15 48.72
C ALA A 24 26.27 -12.75 50.09
N ALA A 25 25.09 -13.29 50.41
CA ALA A 25 24.65 -13.56 51.78
C ALA A 25 23.74 -14.80 51.82
N LYS A 26 24.01 -15.67 52.79
CA LYS A 26 23.54 -17.06 52.98
C LYS A 26 22.01 -17.18 53.14
N GLY A 27 21.44 -18.27 52.59
CA GLY A 27 20.07 -18.71 52.92
C GLY A 27 19.56 -19.92 52.12
N SER A 28 19.85 -21.12 52.62
CA SER A 28 19.08 -22.39 52.54
C SER A 28 18.23 -22.76 51.31
N SER A 29 18.61 -23.90 50.70
CA SER A 29 17.77 -25.00 50.17
C SER A 29 16.77 -24.76 49.04
N GLY A 30 17.07 -25.31 47.85
CA GLY A 30 16.07 -25.56 46.80
C GLY A 30 16.66 -25.81 45.41
N ALA A 31 17.51 -26.83 45.24
CA ALA A 31 18.09 -27.16 43.94
C ALA A 31 17.04 -27.79 43.00
N THR A 32 16.55 -27.04 42.01
CA THR A 32 16.02 -27.59 40.77
C THR A 32 17.03 -27.34 39.66
N LYS A 33 17.81 -28.37 39.31
CA LYS A 33 18.69 -28.35 38.13
C LYS A 33 17.83 -28.35 36.87
N THR A 34 17.70 -27.21 36.21
CA THR A 34 17.22 -27.16 34.83
C THR A 34 18.41 -27.43 33.91
N THR A 35 18.59 -28.69 33.51
CA THR A 35 19.52 -29.06 32.45
C THR A 35 18.96 -28.55 31.12
N THR A 36 19.53 -27.47 30.58
CA THR A 36 19.29 -27.08 29.19
C THR A 36 19.93 -28.12 28.28
N ASN A 37 19.10 -28.84 27.53
CA ASN A 37 19.54 -29.86 26.59
C ASN A 37 20.53 -29.24 25.58
N GLY A 38 21.60 -29.96 25.23
CA GLY A 38 22.61 -29.50 24.25
C GLY A 38 22.05 -29.18 22.86
N ALA A 39 20.81 -29.60 22.57
CA ALA A 39 20.05 -29.20 21.39
C ALA A 39 19.56 -27.74 21.45
N ASP A 40 19.24 -27.22 22.64
CA ASP A 40 18.73 -25.86 22.84
C ASP A 40 19.84 -24.82 22.78
N ALA A 41 21.03 -25.13 23.32
CA ALA A 41 22.22 -24.29 23.18
C ALA A 41 22.67 -24.18 21.71
N LYS A 42 22.61 -25.29 20.94
CA LYS A 42 22.88 -25.26 19.49
C LYS A 42 21.83 -24.49 18.71
N ARG A 43 20.55 -24.57 19.08
CA ARG A 43 19.47 -23.77 18.49
C ARG A 43 19.65 -22.28 18.78
N LEU A 44 20.03 -21.91 20.00
CA LEU A 44 20.27 -20.53 20.40
C LEU A 44 21.46 -19.92 19.66
N ALA A 45 22.61 -20.62 19.61
CA ALA A 45 23.77 -20.17 18.84
C ALA A 45 23.49 -20.07 17.32
N ALA A 46 22.66 -20.97 16.78
CA ALA A 46 22.23 -20.90 15.38
C ALA A 46 21.29 -19.70 15.12
N LEU A 47 20.43 -19.37 16.08
CA LEU A 47 19.56 -18.18 16.07
C LEU A 47 20.39 -16.90 16.15
N GLU A 48 21.33 -16.78 17.09
CA GLU A 48 22.22 -15.62 17.24
C GLU A 48 23.06 -15.37 15.99
N LYS A 49 23.65 -16.43 15.41
CA LYS A 49 24.41 -16.32 14.14
C LYS A 49 23.51 -15.95 12.96
N ARG A 50 22.22 -16.29 13.01
CA ARG A 50 21.21 -15.92 12.01
C ARG A 50 20.74 -14.48 12.20
N VAL A 51 20.57 -14.00 13.44
CA VAL A 51 20.31 -12.59 13.77
C VAL A 51 21.47 -11.69 13.33
N LYS A 52 22.71 -12.04 13.69
CA LYS A 52 23.91 -11.30 13.26
C LYS A 52 24.05 -11.20 11.74
N ARG A 53 23.75 -12.29 11.01
CA ARG A 53 23.72 -12.26 9.53
C ARG A 53 22.58 -11.42 8.95
N LEU A 54 21.46 -11.29 9.66
CA LEU A 54 20.36 -10.41 9.27
C LEU A 54 20.72 -8.95 9.53
N GLU A 55 21.43 -8.65 10.61
CA GLU A 55 21.96 -7.32 10.94
C GLU A 55 23.07 -6.87 9.96
N ASP A 56 24.02 -7.75 9.64
CA ASP A 56 25.07 -7.48 8.66
C ASP A 56 24.50 -7.23 7.25
N ARG A 57 23.43 -7.95 6.89
CA ARG A 57 22.66 -7.72 5.64
C ARG A 57 21.84 -6.43 5.69
N ARG A 58 21.30 -6.04 6.85
CA ARG A 58 20.58 -4.78 7.08
C ARG A 58 21.49 -3.56 6.90
N ALA A 59 22.76 -3.62 7.31
CA ALA A 59 23.70 -2.51 7.19
C ALA A 59 24.39 -2.37 5.81
N GLY A 60 24.19 -3.30 4.86
CA GLY A 60 24.87 -3.30 3.56
C GLY A 60 24.47 -2.14 2.65
N GLY A 61 23.16 -1.96 2.43
CA GLY A 61 22.64 -0.89 1.57
C GLY A 61 22.95 0.52 2.08
N ALA A 62 22.83 0.72 3.40
CA ALA A 62 23.20 1.99 4.05
C ALA A 62 24.67 2.37 3.84
N ARG A 63 25.58 1.40 3.95
CA ARG A 63 27.02 1.61 3.71
C ARG A 63 27.30 1.95 2.24
N THR A 64 26.67 1.24 1.30
CA THR A 64 26.80 1.52 -0.14
C THR A 64 26.31 2.92 -0.48
N ALA A 65 25.10 3.27 -0.05
CA ALA A 65 24.52 4.59 -0.30
C ALA A 65 25.35 5.72 0.33
N LEU A 66 25.81 5.55 1.57
CA LEU A 66 26.65 6.54 2.23
C LEU A 66 27.99 6.73 1.52
N ARG A 67 28.65 5.64 1.11
CA ARG A 67 29.91 5.71 0.36
C ARG A 67 29.72 6.42 -0.97
N ALA A 68 28.66 6.08 -1.70
CA ALA A 68 28.32 6.74 -2.97
C ALA A 68 28.01 8.23 -2.78
N ALA A 69 27.25 8.59 -1.75
CA ALA A 69 26.96 9.99 -1.44
C ALA A 69 28.21 10.78 -1.08
N ARG A 70 29.07 10.26 -0.21
CA ARG A 70 30.34 10.91 0.15
C ARG A 70 31.34 11.02 -1.01
N ALA A 71 31.28 10.09 -1.96
CA ALA A 71 32.08 10.18 -3.18
C ALA A 71 31.53 11.22 -4.17
N ALA A 72 30.23 11.52 -4.11
CA ALA A 72 29.54 12.42 -5.02
C ALA A 72 29.42 13.85 -4.50
N THR A 73 29.44 14.05 -3.17
CA THR A 73 29.31 15.37 -2.53
C THR A 73 30.07 15.41 -1.21
N ASP A 74 30.75 16.52 -0.96
CA ASP A 74 31.47 16.79 0.30
C ASP A 74 30.53 17.09 1.47
N CYS A 75 29.24 17.35 1.18
CA CYS A 75 28.22 17.64 2.18
C CYS A 75 27.13 16.56 2.17
N VAL A 76 27.20 15.67 3.16
CA VAL A 76 26.20 14.61 3.39
C VAL A 76 25.85 14.58 4.88
N ALA A 77 24.55 14.62 5.17
CA ALA A 77 24.02 14.36 6.50
C ALA A 77 23.45 12.94 6.58
N THR A 78 23.56 12.30 7.74
CA THR A 78 23.00 10.96 7.96
C THR A 78 22.32 10.88 9.30
N ARG A 79 21.22 10.13 9.38
CA ARG A 79 20.52 9.90 10.64
C ARG A 79 19.95 8.49 10.70
N TRP A 80 20.22 7.79 11.80
CA TRP A 80 19.44 6.62 12.19
C TRP A 80 18.18 7.06 12.94
N VAL A 81 17.05 6.50 12.55
CA VAL A 81 15.73 6.83 13.11
C VAL A 81 15.13 5.61 13.82
N PRO A 82 14.28 5.79 14.84
CA PRO A 82 13.64 4.68 15.56
C PRO A 82 12.69 3.88 14.66
N ASP A 83 12.37 2.65 15.07
CA ASP A 83 11.52 1.74 14.30
C ASP A 83 10.10 2.28 14.04
N ASP A 84 9.60 3.12 14.96
CA ASP A 84 8.29 3.76 14.84
C ASP A 84 8.30 5.04 13.99
N TYR A 85 9.44 5.40 13.38
CA TYR A 85 9.62 6.65 12.62
C TYR A 85 8.50 6.90 11.61
N TYR A 86 8.10 5.89 10.85
CA TYR A 86 7.04 6.02 9.84
C TYR A 86 5.61 5.96 10.39
N GLY A 87 5.43 5.61 11.67
CA GLY A 87 4.15 5.73 12.38
C GLY A 87 3.92 7.10 13.03
N ARG A 88 4.96 7.93 13.09
CA ARG A 88 4.88 9.29 13.66
C ARG A 88 4.28 10.31 12.69
N SER A 89 3.87 11.46 13.21
CA SER A 89 3.47 12.61 12.40
C SER A 89 4.65 13.13 11.55
N MET A 90 4.38 13.90 10.50
CA MET A 90 5.46 14.46 9.69
C MET A 90 6.28 15.49 10.48
N ARG A 91 5.65 16.27 11.36
CA ARG A 91 6.39 17.17 12.26
C ARG A 91 7.30 16.42 13.23
N ASP A 92 6.84 15.33 13.81
CA ASP A 92 7.69 14.57 14.76
C ASP A 92 8.86 13.89 14.06
N ARG A 93 8.65 13.39 12.84
CA ARG A 93 9.73 12.91 11.99
C ARG A 93 10.74 14.00 11.65
N SER A 94 10.27 15.21 11.33
CA SER A 94 11.15 16.32 10.96
C SER A 94 12.02 16.76 12.14
N LYS A 95 11.50 16.73 13.37
CA LYS A 95 12.27 16.94 14.61
C LYS A 95 13.41 15.92 14.75
N LEU A 96 13.16 14.64 14.48
CA LEU A 96 14.20 13.58 14.53
C LEU A 96 15.31 13.80 13.51
N LEU A 97 15.00 14.43 12.38
CA LEU A 97 15.97 14.80 11.35
C LEU A 97 16.56 16.20 11.53
N ASN A 98 16.06 16.99 12.49
CA ASN A 98 16.37 18.41 12.66
C ASN A 98 16.20 19.22 11.35
N CYS A 99 15.02 19.10 10.73
CA CYS A 99 14.72 19.72 9.45
C CYS A 99 13.27 20.24 9.37
N ASP A 100 13.00 21.06 8.36
CA ASP A 100 11.63 21.44 7.98
C ASP A 100 10.92 20.26 7.28
N VAL A 101 9.60 20.12 7.48
CA VAL A 101 8.80 19.05 6.88
C VAL A 101 8.92 19.02 5.35
N ARG A 102 9.06 20.19 4.72
CA ARG A 102 9.22 20.36 3.27
C ARG A 102 10.57 19.83 2.80
N GLN A 103 11.58 19.69 3.66
CA GLN A 103 12.88 19.12 3.28
C GLN A 103 12.86 17.59 3.24
N MET A 104 11.87 16.94 3.89
CA MET A 104 11.74 15.49 3.86
C MET A 104 11.16 15.02 2.52
N CYS A 105 11.92 14.23 1.80
CA CYS A 105 11.54 13.62 0.54
C CYS A 105 11.36 12.11 0.66
N LYS A 106 10.52 11.57 -0.22
CA LYS A 106 10.46 10.16 -0.58
C LYS A 106 10.86 10.02 -2.04
N SER A 107 11.43 8.87 -2.34
CA SER A 107 11.83 8.48 -3.67
C SER A 107 11.08 7.23 -4.08
N MET A 108 10.64 7.19 -5.33
CA MET A 108 9.79 6.13 -5.86
C MET A 108 10.26 5.77 -7.26
N LEU A 109 10.57 4.49 -7.48
CA LEU A 109 10.87 3.97 -8.81
C LEU A 109 9.55 3.70 -9.54
N LEU A 110 9.32 4.41 -10.64
CA LEU A 110 8.12 4.30 -11.46
C LEU A 110 8.45 3.63 -12.78
N GLU A 111 7.57 2.74 -13.24
CA GLU A 111 7.61 2.13 -14.56
C GLU A 111 6.55 2.75 -15.47
N ASN A 112 6.96 3.18 -16.66
CA ASN A 112 6.09 3.55 -17.76
C ASN A 112 5.60 2.29 -18.50
N LYS A 113 4.35 1.88 -18.24
CA LYS A 113 3.73 0.69 -18.84
C LYS A 113 3.45 0.83 -20.35
N GLN A 114 3.51 2.05 -20.88
CA GLN A 114 3.33 2.31 -22.32
C GLN A 114 4.66 2.30 -23.09
N TRP A 115 5.79 2.10 -22.41
CA TRP A 115 7.09 2.03 -23.07
C TRP A 115 7.16 0.87 -24.07
N ARG A 116 7.68 1.14 -25.26
CA ARG A 116 7.91 0.19 -26.36
C ARG A 116 9.25 0.42 -27.07
N GLY A 117 10.15 1.19 -26.45
CA GLY A 117 11.43 1.56 -27.02
C GLY A 117 12.46 0.43 -27.00
N THR A 118 13.69 0.77 -27.36
CA THR A 118 14.85 -0.13 -27.31
C THR A 118 15.81 0.22 -26.19
N ASP A 119 15.92 1.51 -25.84
CA ASP A 119 16.64 1.99 -24.66
C ASP A 119 15.65 2.25 -23.51
N GLU A 120 15.70 1.41 -22.47
CA GLU A 120 14.80 1.52 -21.32
C GLU A 120 15.15 2.70 -20.40
N PHE A 121 16.24 3.42 -20.68
CA PHE A 121 16.77 4.52 -19.87
C PHE A 121 16.84 5.87 -20.60
N ASP A 122 16.47 5.96 -21.88
CA ASP A 122 16.38 7.26 -22.58
C ASP A 122 15.41 8.17 -21.82
N PRO A 123 15.88 9.29 -21.22
CA PRO A 123 15.04 10.15 -20.40
C PRO A 123 13.78 10.65 -21.13
N SER A 124 13.82 10.76 -22.47
CA SER A 124 12.71 11.19 -23.32
C SER A 124 11.53 10.22 -23.31
N ASN A 125 11.79 8.92 -23.21
CA ASN A 125 10.76 7.90 -23.06
C ASN A 125 11.33 6.69 -22.34
N ALA A 126 11.74 6.85 -21.08
CA ALA A 126 12.32 5.75 -20.33
C ALA A 126 11.22 4.79 -19.90
N ARG A 127 11.59 3.51 -19.75
CA ARG A 127 10.74 2.55 -19.08
C ARG A 127 10.69 2.83 -17.59
N PHE A 128 11.80 3.27 -16.98
CA PHE A 128 11.87 3.52 -15.54
C PHE A 128 12.32 4.95 -15.23
N TYR A 129 11.67 5.57 -14.25
CA TYR A 129 12.06 6.87 -13.70
C TYR A 129 12.14 6.80 -12.18
N LEU A 130 13.21 7.31 -11.58
CA LEU A 130 13.26 7.53 -10.14
C LEU A 130 12.70 8.91 -9.82
N VAL A 131 11.54 8.99 -9.18
CA VAL A 131 10.90 10.26 -8.84
C VAL A 131 11.12 10.59 -7.37
N VAL A 132 11.74 11.74 -7.09
CA VAL A 132 11.98 12.31 -5.76
C VAL A 132 10.98 13.43 -5.51
N VAL A 133 10.15 13.29 -4.47
CA VAL A 133 9.07 14.21 -4.11
C VAL A 133 9.00 14.41 -2.60
N GLN A 134 8.60 15.60 -2.16
CA GLN A 134 8.46 15.93 -0.75
C GLN A 134 7.31 15.13 -0.10
N TYR A 135 7.46 14.78 1.19
CA TYR A 135 6.37 14.25 2.01
C TYR A 135 5.26 15.30 2.24
N ALA A 136 5.64 16.58 2.27
CA ALA A 136 4.72 17.73 2.30
C ALA A 136 3.86 17.86 1.03
N ALA A 137 4.07 17.01 0.02
CA ALA A 137 3.31 16.99 -1.22
C ALA A 137 2.78 15.58 -1.53
N THR A 138 1.78 15.51 -2.38
CA THR A 138 1.27 14.26 -2.94
C THR A 138 1.73 14.15 -4.38
N PHE A 139 2.39 13.04 -4.72
CA PHE A 139 2.77 12.73 -6.09
C PHE A 139 1.54 12.63 -6.98
N ASP A 140 1.63 13.23 -8.16
CA ASP A 140 0.58 13.29 -9.17
C ASP A 140 1.14 12.80 -10.51
N ALA A 141 0.73 11.59 -10.90
CA ALA A 141 1.14 10.99 -12.18
C ALA A 141 0.59 11.75 -13.40
N GLY A 142 -0.53 12.46 -13.24
CA GLY A 142 -1.10 13.31 -14.29
C GLY A 142 -0.22 14.52 -14.56
N ARG A 143 0.22 15.21 -13.50
CA ARG A 143 1.18 16.33 -13.61
C ARG A 143 2.51 15.88 -14.20
N LEU A 144 3.08 14.77 -13.71
CA LEU A 144 4.31 14.21 -14.27
C LEU A 144 4.16 13.93 -15.77
N ARG A 145 3.04 13.31 -16.17
CA ARG A 145 2.75 13.05 -17.58
C ARG A 145 2.66 14.34 -18.39
N SER A 146 1.95 15.36 -17.90
CA SER A 146 1.84 16.65 -18.60
C SER A 146 3.22 17.30 -18.77
N ALA A 147 4.04 17.31 -17.72
CA ALA A 147 5.39 17.87 -17.76
C ALA A 147 6.31 17.10 -18.73
N LEU A 148 6.20 15.78 -18.80
CA LEU A 148 6.94 14.96 -19.76
C LEU A 148 6.47 15.15 -21.20
N VAL A 149 5.16 15.25 -21.44
CA VAL A 149 4.60 15.57 -22.76
C VAL A 149 5.13 16.93 -23.23
N GLU A 150 5.09 17.93 -22.36
CA GLU A 150 5.58 19.27 -22.68
C GLU A 150 7.07 19.27 -23.02
N ARG A 151 7.87 18.54 -22.23
CA ARG A 151 9.33 18.49 -22.38
C ARG A 151 9.80 17.66 -23.58
N THR A 152 9.17 16.52 -23.82
CA THR A 152 9.62 15.53 -24.82
C THR A 152 8.88 15.62 -26.15
N LYS A 153 7.76 16.37 -26.18
CA LYS A 153 6.83 16.47 -27.32
C LYS A 153 6.19 15.14 -27.74
N LEU A 154 6.32 14.10 -26.92
CA LEU A 154 5.62 12.83 -27.13
C LEU A 154 4.14 12.93 -26.74
N PRO A 155 3.25 12.15 -27.38
CA PRO A 155 1.83 12.19 -27.05
C PRO A 155 1.57 11.64 -25.64
N ALA A 156 0.55 12.14 -24.95
CA ALA A 156 0.21 11.72 -23.59
C ALA A 156 0.01 10.20 -23.42
N LYS A 157 -0.42 9.50 -24.49
CA LYS A 157 -0.56 8.04 -24.52
C LYS A 157 0.77 7.28 -24.41
N ALA A 158 1.89 7.94 -24.63
CA ALA A 158 3.23 7.36 -24.47
C ALA A 158 3.62 7.16 -22.99
N PHE A 159 2.82 7.66 -22.05
CA PHE A 159 3.13 7.66 -20.62
C PHE A 159 1.99 7.08 -19.78
N ASN A 160 2.26 6.00 -19.05
CA ASN A 160 1.37 5.45 -18.03
C ASN A 160 2.18 4.88 -16.87
N PHE A 161 2.33 5.69 -15.81
CA PHE A 161 3.19 5.34 -14.68
C PHE A 161 2.52 4.40 -13.68
N ARG A 162 3.26 3.40 -13.23
CA ARG A 162 2.97 2.56 -12.07
C ARG A 162 4.22 2.46 -11.21
N VAL A 163 4.08 2.14 -9.93
CA VAL A 163 5.26 1.80 -9.12
C VAL A 163 5.88 0.53 -9.70
N ALA A 164 7.21 0.52 -9.84
CA ALA A 164 7.94 -0.66 -10.29
C ALA A 164 7.72 -1.82 -9.31
N ASP A 165 7.75 -3.06 -9.80
CA ASP A 165 7.62 -4.22 -8.93
C ASP A 165 8.91 -4.46 -8.10
N GLU A 166 8.87 -5.41 -7.18
CA GLU A 166 9.99 -5.68 -6.28
C GLU A 166 11.23 -6.22 -7.02
N ALA A 167 11.03 -6.95 -8.13
CA ALA A 167 12.12 -7.51 -8.92
C ALA A 167 12.86 -6.41 -9.69
N ASP A 168 12.13 -5.50 -10.34
CA ASP A 168 12.72 -4.35 -11.01
C ASP A 168 13.33 -3.36 -10.01
N ASN A 169 12.76 -3.18 -8.82
CA ASN A 169 13.38 -2.39 -7.76
C ASN A 169 14.71 -2.99 -7.29
N ASP A 170 14.77 -4.30 -6.99
CA ASP A 170 16.02 -4.94 -6.55
C ASP A 170 17.08 -4.87 -7.67
N ARG A 171 16.68 -5.14 -8.92
CA ARG A 171 17.56 -5.10 -10.10
C ARG A 171 18.16 -3.71 -10.34
N LEU A 172 17.33 -2.66 -10.30
CA LEU A 172 17.75 -1.31 -10.69
C LEU A 172 18.38 -0.54 -9.52
N SER A 173 17.81 -0.66 -8.32
CA SER A 173 18.27 0.09 -7.15
C SER A 173 19.33 -0.65 -6.33
N GLY A 174 19.33 -1.99 -6.31
CA GLY A 174 20.17 -2.79 -5.42
C GLY A 174 19.68 -2.86 -3.96
N PHE A 175 18.48 -2.34 -3.65
CA PHE A 175 17.90 -2.34 -2.31
C PHE A 175 16.63 -3.22 -2.24
N LYS A 176 16.69 -4.33 -1.50
CA LYS A 176 15.58 -5.31 -1.39
C LYS A 176 14.29 -4.80 -0.76
N HIS A 177 14.38 -3.87 0.19
CA HIS A 177 13.22 -3.28 0.85
C HIS A 177 13.37 -1.77 0.95
N ASN A 178 12.36 -1.06 0.43
CA ASN A 178 12.31 0.38 0.18
C ASN A 178 13.16 1.26 1.12
N ALA A 179 14.31 1.68 0.60
CA ALA A 179 15.03 2.88 0.99
C ALA A 179 15.78 3.42 -0.24
N VAL A 180 15.05 4.12 -1.10
CA VAL A 180 15.31 4.24 -2.54
C VAL A 180 16.10 5.51 -2.89
N THR A 181 17.24 5.74 -2.28
CA THR A 181 18.11 6.85 -2.70
C THR A 181 18.74 6.55 -4.07
N PRO A 182 18.94 7.54 -4.98
CA PRO A 182 19.73 7.33 -6.20
C PRO A 182 21.21 7.07 -5.90
N PHE A 183 21.70 7.44 -4.70
CA PHE A 183 23.07 7.15 -4.28
C PHE A 183 23.25 5.64 -4.06
N GLY A 184 24.13 5.02 -4.86
CA GLY A 184 24.42 3.59 -4.79
C GLY A 184 23.45 2.71 -5.58
N PHE A 185 22.68 3.29 -6.51
CA PHE A 185 21.90 2.53 -7.48
C PHE A 185 22.77 1.53 -8.24
N ALA A 186 22.24 0.33 -8.48
CA ALA A 186 22.89 -0.70 -9.27
C ALA A 186 22.96 -0.33 -10.76
N GLU A 187 21.94 0.37 -11.27
CA GLU A 187 21.89 0.92 -12.63
C GLU A 187 21.84 2.44 -12.57
N SER A 188 22.95 3.10 -12.91
CA SER A 188 23.11 4.55 -12.82
C SER A 188 22.43 5.32 -13.95
N ARG A 189 22.01 4.64 -15.03
CA ARG A 189 21.33 5.29 -16.16
C ARG A 189 19.85 5.58 -15.90
N VAL A 190 19.26 5.07 -14.83
CA VAL A 190 17.86 5.35 -14.49
C VAL A 190 17.67 6.87 -14.37
N PRO A 191 16.84 7.50 -15.22
CA PRO A 191 16.63 8.94 -15.16
C PRO A 191 15.97 9.33 -13.84
N VAL A 192 16.54 10.35 -13.21
CA VAL A 192 16.02 10.91 -11.96
C VAL A 192 15.13 12.10 -12.29
N VAL A 193 13.95 12.13 -11.69
CA VAL A 193 13.06 13.30 -11.68
C VAL A 193 13.05 13.85 -10.27
N LEU A 194 13.36 15.14 -10.13
CA LEU A 194 13.20 15.88 -8.89
C LEU A 194 11.95 16.75 -9.02
N SER A 195 11.03 16.68 -8.06
CA SER A 195 9.86 17.57 -8.09
C SER A 195 10.33 19.03 -8.04
N ASP A 196 9.70 19.91 -8.83
CA ASP A 196 9.98 21.35 -8.84
C ASP A 196 9.90 21.99 -7.43
N ALA A 197 8.99 21.52 -6.58
CA ALA A 197 8.90 22.00 -5.21
C ALA A 197 10.12 21.59 -4.34
N ALA A 198 10.75 20.45 -4.62
CA ALA A 198 11.94 19.98 -3.91
C ALA A 198 13.22 20.64 -4.42
N SER A 199 13.31 20.97 -5.71
CA SER A 199 14.49 21.65 -6.29
C SER A 199 14.68 23.07 -5.75
N LYS A 200 13.62 23.67 -5.18
CA LYS A 200 13.63 25.00 -4.55
C LYS A 200 14.09 24.97 -3.10
N MET A 201 14.35 23.79 -2.53
CA MET A 201 14.88 23.67 -1.17
C MET A 201 16.40 23.87 -1.19
N GLY A 202 16.99 24.33 -0.08
CA GLY A 202 18.45 24.35 0.06
C GLY A 202 19.03 22.97 0.38
N PHE A 203 18.25 22.11 1.02
CA PHE A 203 18.67 20.80 1.50
C PHE A 203 17.49 19.84 1.52
N ILE A 204 17.71 18.57 1.18
CA ILE A 204 16.68 17.52 1.17
C ILE A 204 17.14 16.26 1.89
N TRP A 205 16.20 15.59 2.56
CA TRP A 205 16.38 14.30 3.22
C TRP A 205 15.64 13.20 2.48
N MET A 206 16.20 12.00 2.40
CA MET A 206 15.56 10.82 1.81
C MET A 206 16.01 9.52 2.50
N GLY A 207 15.44 8.38 2.11
CA GLY A 207 15.88 7.07 2.60
C GLY A 207 17.28 6.74 2.09
N GLY A 208 18.16 6.23 2.94
CA GLY A 208 19.58 6.04 2.61
C GLY A 208 19.99 4.59 2.33
N GLY A 209 19.17 3.75 1.71
CA GLY A 209 19.51 2.33 1.48
C GLY A 209 19.24 1.39 2.68
N HIS A 210 18.62 1.89 3.75
CA HIS A 210 17.99 1.10 4.81
C HIS A 210 16.75 1.81 5.39
N GLU A 211 15.76 1.06 5.87
CA GLU A 211 14.47 1.62 6.35
C GLU A 211 14.64 2.62 7.50
N ALA A 212 15.56 2.33 8.42
CA ALA A 212 15.89 3.16 9.57
C ALA A 212 17.06 4.14 9.31
N PHE A 213 17.59 4.23 8.08
CA PHE A 213 18.70 5.12 7.76
C PHE A 213 18.26 6.21 6.78
N LYS A 214 18.51 7.47 7.13
CA LYS A 214 18.20 8.64 6.31
C LYS A 214 19.48 9.32 5.87
N LEU A 215 19.48 9.76 4.62
CA LEU A 215 20.56 10.47 3.98
C LEU A 215 20.04 11.84 3.54
N GLY A 216 20.76 12.89 3.87
CA GLY A 216 20.46 14.26 3.49
C GLY A 216 21.60 14.85 2.68
N VAL A 217 21.27 15.66 1.68
CA VAL A 217 22.23 16.35 0.81
C VAL A 217 21.74 17.74 0.45
N PRO A 218 22.67 18.69 0.17
CA PRO A 218 22.32 19.95 -0.49
C PRO A 218 21.69 19.70 -1.86
N VAL A 219 20.73 20.53 -2.24
CA VAL A 219 20.00 20.36 -3.51
C VAL A 219 20.89 20.66 -4.72
N ASP A 220 21.75 21.66 -4.64
CA ASP A 220 22.76 21.97 -5.65
C ASP A 220 23.71 20.78 -5.91
N ALA A 221 24.19 20.13 -4.85
CA ALA A 221 25.00 18.93 -4.95
C ALA A 221 24.22 17.75 -5.58
N PHE A 222 22.94 17.59 -5.21
CA PHE A 222 22.06 16.58 -5.83
C PHE A 222 21.84 16.85 -7.33
N LEU A 223 21.60 18.11 -7.70
CA LEU A 223 21.42 18.54 -9.09
C LEU A 223 22.71 18.32 -9.90
N ALA A 224 23.86 18.67 -9.35
CA ALA A 224 25.16 18.48 -9.99
C ALA A 224 25.48 16.99 -10.21
N CYS A 225 25.20 16.15 -9.21
CA CYS A 225 25.48 14.72 -9.25
C CYS A 225 24.59 13.97 -10.25
N PHE A 226 23.27 14.19 -10.21
CA PHE A 226 22.32 13.36 -10.95
C PHE A 226 21.74 14.02 -12.20
N LYS A 227 21.95 15.34 -12.36
CA LYS A 227 21.36 16.14 -13.45
C LYS A 227 19.88 15.79 -13.68
N PRO A 228 19.06 15.76 -12.61
CA PRO A 228 17.71 15.24 -12.71
C PRO A 228 16.84 16.16 -13.57
N TRP A 229 15.78 15.60 -14.12
CA TRP A 229 14.71 16.41 -14.69
C TRP A 229 13.90 17.04 -13.56
N VAL A 230 13.97 18.36 -13.45
CA VAL A 230 13.11 19.13 -12.55
C VAL A 230 11.74 19.30 -13.22
N LEU A 231 10.69 18.70 -12.65
CA LEU A 231 9.34 18.67 -13.25
C LEU A 231 8.26 18.93 -12.18
N ASP A 232 7.14 19.53 -12.59
CA ASP A 232 5.92 19.52 -11.76
C ASP A 232 5.31 18.10 -11.78
N CYS A 233 5.39 17.43 -10.63
CA CYS A 233 4.86 16.08 -10.45
C CYS A 233 4.16 15.92 -9.11
N SER A 234 3.77 17.02 -8.46
CA SER A 234 3.20 16.95 -7.11
C SER A 234 2.28 18.11 -6.78
N THR A 235 1.31 17.86 -5.91
CA THR A 235 0.44 18.89 -5.33
C THR A 235 0.74 19.02 -3.84
N ALA A 236 0.93 20.25 -3.34
CA ALA A 236 1.16 20.51 -1.92
C ALA A 236 0.02 19.96 -1.05
N ARG A 237 0.37 19.40 0.11
CA ARG A 237 -0.60 19.00 1.13
C ARG A 237 -0.94 20.20 2.02
N ASP A 238 -2.11 20.15 2.63
CA ASP A 238 -2.45 21.07 3.70
C ASP A 238 -1.52 20.85 4.90
N GLU A 239 -0.97 21.93 5.47
CA GLU A 239 -0.03 21.83 6.59
C GLU A 239 -0.66 21.22 7.84
N ARG A 240 -1.99 21.32 7.99
CA ARG A 240 -2.74 20.69 9.08
C ARG A 240 -2.65 19.16 9.02
N GLU A 241 -2.37 18.58 7.85
CA GLU A 241 -2.14 17.13 7.71
C GLU A 241 -0.80 16.68 8.28
N TRP A 242 0.11 17.60 8.63
CA TRP A 242 1.46 17.25 9.06
C TRP A 242 1.54 16.84 10.52
N ASP A 243 0.54 17.22 11.32
CA ASP A 243 0.40 16.92 12.73
C ASP A 243 -0.29 15.56 12.98
N THR A 244 -1.01 15.05 11.98
CA THR A 244 -1.65 13.74 12.07
C THR A 244 -0.61 12.63 12.02
N ALA A 245 -0.67 11.69 12.98
CA ALA A 245 0.19 10.51 12.95
C ALA A 245 0.01 9.77 11.63
N SER A 246 1.12 9.49 10.96
CA SER A 246 1.10 8.69 9.73
C SER A 246 0.61 7.29 10.08
N LYS A 247 -0.38 6.74 9.37
CA LYS A 247 -0.53 5.27 9.36
C LYS A 247 0.84 4.70 8.97
N PRO A 248 1.40 3.73 9.73
CA PRO A 248 2.78 3.31 9.54
C PRO A 248 3.02 2.96 8.07
N ALA A 249 3.92 3.71 7.43
CA ALA A 249 4.48 3.32 6.14
C ALA A 249 5.45 2.16 6.41
N GLY A 250 4.91 0.95 6.53
CA GLY A 250 5.64 -0.18 7.09
C GLY A 250 4.97 -1.53 6.84
N LYS A 251 4.69 -1.83 5.57
CA LYS A 251 4.90 -3.18 5.01
C LYS A 251 5.18 -2.98 3.52
N PRO A 252 6.23 -3.59 2.96
CA PRO A 252 6.23 -3.82 1.52
C PRO A 252 4.90 -4.46 1.19
N ALA A 253 4.27 -4.05 0.08
CA ALA A 253 3.33 -4.93 -0.58
C ALA A 253 4.04 -6.29 -0.62
N LYS A 254 3.50 -7.32 0.05
CA LYS A 254 3.97 -8.70 -0.13
C LYS A 254 4.16 -8.84 -1.63
N ALA A 255 5.39 -9.14 -2.07
CA ALA A 255 5.64 -9.60 -3.41
C ALA A 255 4.51 -10.56 -3.75
N LYS A 256 3.66 -10.16 -4.70
CA LYS A 256 2.84 -11.14 -5.41
C LYS A 256 3.87 -12.11 -5.96
N ALA A 257 3.83 -13.35 -5.48
CA ALA A 257 4.47 -14.46 -6.18
C ALA A 257 4.17 -14.29 -7.69
N PRO A 258 5.13 -14.60 -8.58
CA PRO A 258 4.96 -14.37 -10.00
C PRO A 258 3.66 -15.04 -10.43
N LYS A 259 2.63 -14.24 -10.70
CA LYS A 259 1.40 -14.74 -11.32
C LYS A 259 1.82 -15.12 -12.72
N ALA A 260 1.95 -16.43 -12.92
CA ALA A 260 1.86 -17.02 -14.24
C ALA A 260 0.75 -16.29 -15.00
N LYS A 261 1.06 -15.86 -16.23
CA LYS A 261 0.03 -15.48 -17.19
C LYS A 261 -1.06 -16.54 -17.11
N PRO A 262 -2.33 -16.20 -16.79
CA PRO A 262 -3.41 -17.00 -17.34
C PRO A 262 -3.19 -16.92 -18.84
N ALA A 263 -3.01 -18.08 -19.45
CA ALA A 263 -3.09 -18.22 -20.88
C ALA A 263 -4.31 -17.43 -21.37
N LYS A 264 -4.15 -16.75 -22.51
CA LYS A 264 -5.28 -16.22 -23.27
C LYS A 264 -6.30 -17.35 -23.41
N THR A 265 -7.43 -17.23 -22.72
CA THR A 265 -8.67 -17.80 -23.22
C THR A 265 -9.49 -16.61 -23.68
N ALA A 266 -9.77 -16.60 -24.98
CA ALA A 266 -10.48 -15.53 -25.65
C ALA A 266 -11.86 -15.33 -25.01
N ALA A 267 -12.15 -14.10 -24.60
CA ALA A 267 -13.49 -13.59 -24.42
C ALA A 267 -13.50 -12.17 -25.02
N ALA A 268 -14.60 -11.85 -25.69
CA ALA A 268 -14.72 -10.88 -26.78
C ALA A 268 -14.24 -9.45 -26.46
N ALA A 269 -13.87 -8.74 -27.52
CA ALA A 269 -13.44 -7.35 -27.50
C ALA A 269 -14.42 -6.46 -26.71
N PHE A 270 -13.88 -5.71 -25.75
CA PHE A 270 -14.62 -4.69 -25.01
C PHE A 270 -14.70 -3.41 -25.84
N GLU A 271 -15.91 -2.97 -26.17
CA GLU A 271 -16.17 -1.59 -26.58
C GLU A 271 -16.18 -0.69 -25.33
N ASP A 272 -15.38 0.38 -25.35
CA ASP A 272 -15.30 1.39 -24.28
C ASP A 272 -16.45 2.40 -24.47
N TYR A 273 -17.48 2.33 -23.62
CA TYR A 273 -18.64 3.22 -23.68
C TYR A 273 -18.48 4.53 -22.88
N GLY A 274 -17.28 4.85 -22.37
CA GLY A 274 -16.99 6.13 -21.73
C GLY A 274 -17.51 6.32 -20.29
N ASP A 275 -17.30 7.53 -19.76
CA ASP A 275 -17.41 7.93 -18.34
C ASP A 275 -18.77 8.57 -17.96
N ALA A 276 -19.84 8.37 -18.75
CA ALA A 276 -21.17 8.89 -18.44
C ALA A 276 -21.76 8.27 -17.16
N ASP A 277 -22.60 9.01 -16.42
CA ASP A 277 -23.19 8.60 -15.13
C ASP A 277 -23.93 7.24 -15.20
N ASP A 278 -24.32 6.83 -16.40
CA ASP A 278 -25.04 5.59 -16.67
C ASP A 278 -24.20 4.31 -16.59
N THR A 279 -22.88 4.38 -16.49
CA THR A 279 -21.99 3.22 -16.46
C THR A 279 -21.37 2.93 -15.08
N ALA A 280 -21.74 3.69 -14.04
CA ALA A 280 -21.09 3.62 -12.72
C ALA A 280 -21.00 2.19 -12.14
N ALA A 281 -22.04 1.38 -12.31
CA ALA A 281 -22.07 -0.01 -11.83
C ALA A 281 -21.05 -0.92 -12.53
N SER A 282 -20.83 -0.74 -13.83
CA SER A 282 -19.85 -1.54 -14.61
C SER A 282 -18.40 -1.35 -14.14
N ARG A 283 -18.17 -0.32 -13.32
CA ARG A 283 -16.87 0.00 -12.73
C ARG A 283 -16.74 -0.47 -11.27
N LEU A 284 -17.81 -1.01 -10.68
CA LEU A 284 -17.76 -1.67 -9.38
C LEU A 284 -17.29 -3.11 -9.57
N ALA A 285 -16.45 -3.58 -8.64
CA ALA A 285 -16.08 -4.98 -8.56
C ALA A 285 -17.13 -5.69 -7.69
N LEU A 286 -18.27 -6.03 -8.28
CA LEU A 286 -19.28 -6.88 -7.64
C LEU A 286 -18.89 -8.33 -7.89
N VAL A 287 -18.53 -9.05 -6.83
CA VAL A 287 -17.91 -10.38 -6.94
C VAL A 287 -18.51 -11.36 -5.95
N VAL A 288 -18.46 -12.64 -6.31
CA VAL A 288 -18.87 -13.72 -5.43
C VAL A 288 -17.84 -13.89 -4.32
N GLY A 289 -18.32 -13.87 -3.10
CA GLY A 289 -17.56 -14.16 -1.89
C GLY A 289 -18.09 -15.41 -1.19
N LYS A 290 -17.21 -16.19 -0.55
CA LYS A 290 -17.59 -17.23 0.41
C LYS A 290 -17.22 -16.79 1.82
N ILE A 291 -18.19 -16.74 2.73
CA ILE A 291 -17.93 -16.43 4.13
C ILE A 291 -17.21 -17.63 4.76
N VAL A 292 -15.92 -17.49 5.07
CA VAL A 292 -15.09 -18.56 5.65
C VAL A 292 -15.03 -18.50 7.17
N ASP A 293 -15.32 -17.34 7.75
CA ASP A 293 -15.33 -17.11 9.19
C ASP A 293 -16.33 -15.98 9.49
N VAL A 294 -17.06 -16.07 10.60
CA VAL A 294 -18.05 -15.06 11.01
C VAL A 294 -18.24 -15.08 12.51
N TRP A 295 -18.27 -13.91 13.14
CA TRP A 295 -18.52 -13.76 14.56
C TRP A 295 -19.22 -12.42 14.87
N PRO A 296 -19.96 -12.32 16.00
CA PRO A 296 -20.54 -11.06 16.44
C PRO A 296 -19.45 -10.00 16.71
N HIS A 297 -19.67 -8.75 16.31
CA HIS A 297 -18.74 -7.66 16.61
C HIS A 297 -18.69 -7.41 18.12
N PRO A 298 -17.49 -7.33 18.74
CA PRO A 298 -17.35 -7.21 20.20
C PRO A 298 -18.00 -5.95 20.78
N ASP A 299 -17.91 -4.83 20.05
CA ASP A 299 -18.44 -3.54 20.50
C ASP A 299 -19.74 -3.11 19.80
N SER A 300 -20.45 -4.02 19.11
CA SER A 300 -21.69 -3.69 18.38
C SER A 300 -22.68 -4.85 18.31
N ASP A 301 -23.91 -4.60 18.73
CA ASP A 301 -25.07 -5.51 18.67
C ASP A 301 -25.73 -5.57 17.28
N LYS A 302 -25.19 -4.84 16.31
CA LYS A 302 -25.75 -4.75 14.94
C LYS A 302 -24.84 -5.37 13.88
N LEU A 303 -23.55 -5.49 14.16
CA LEU A 303 -22.55 -5.81 13.15
C LEU A 303 -22.01 -7.23 13.32
N PHE A 304 -22.02 -8.05 12.27
CA PHE A 304 -21.12 -9.18 12.21
C PHE A 304 -19.75 -8.74 11.70
N CYS A 305 -18.72 -9.46 12.12
CA CYS A 305 -17.40 -9.41 11.51
C CYS A 305 -17.21 -10.70 10.72
N GLU A 306 -16.91 -10.60 9.44
CA GLU A 306 -16.72 -11.73 8.55
C GLU A 306 -15.32 -11.75 7.94
N LYS A 307 -14.81 -12.96 7.69
CA LYS A 307 -13.77 -13.20 6.69
C LYS A 307 -14.44 -13.80 5.46
N ILE A 308 -14.32 -13.12 4.33
CA ILE A 308 -14.98 -13.51 3.07
C ILE A 308 -13.93 -13.74 2.00
N ASP A 309 -13.80 -14.98 1.51
CA ASP A 309 -12.98 -15.30 0.35
C ASP A 309 -13.64 -14.76 -0.91
N CYS A 310 -13.09 -13.68 -1.48
CA CYS A 310 -13.54 -13.08 -2.73
C CYS A 310 -12.70 -13.54 -3.93
N GLY A 311 -11.93 -14.62 -3.77
CA GLY A 311 -11.03 -15.15 -4.79
C GLY A 311 -9.73 -14.34 -4.95
N GLU A 312 -8.67 -15.01 -5.41
CA GLU A 312 -7.32 -14.43 -5.50
C GLU A 312 -7.21 -13.22 -6.44
N ALA A 313 -8.13 -13.10 -7.41
CA ALA A 313 -8.23 -11.96 -8.31
C ALA A 313 -8.56 -10.67 -7.54
N PHE A 314 -9.35 -10.79 -6.48
CA PHE A 314 -9.82 -9.69 -5.64
C PHE A 314 -9.16 -9.67 -4.27
N GLY A 315 -7.97 -10.26 -4.12
CA GLY A 315 -7.19 -10.20 -2.87
C GLY A 315 -7.47 -11.34 -1.89
N GLY A 316 -8.23 -12.37 -2.30
CA GLY A 316 -8.52 -13.55 -1.48
C GLY A 316 -9.48 -13.22 -0.34
N VAL A 317 -9.14 -13.69 0.86
CA VAL A 317 -9.93 -13.49 2.08
C VAL A 317 -9.85 -12.03 2.55
N ARG A 318 -11.02 -11.40 2.70
CA ARG A 318 -11.20 -10.02 3.15
C ARG A 318 -11.94 -9.96 4.48
N GLU A 319 -11.58 -8.99 5.31
CA GLU A 319 -12.35 -8.65 6.51
C GLU A 319 -13.49 -7.71 6.11
N VAL A 320 -14.72 -8.08 6.42
CA VAL A 320 -15.92 -7.29 6.16
C VAL A 320 -16.70 -7.18 7.46
N ALA A 321 -17.37 -6.04 7.67
CA ALA A 321 -18.37 -5.92 8.73
C ALA A 321 -19.72 -5.60 8.10
N SER A 322 -20.73 -6.40 8.44
CA SER A 322 -22.08 -6.27 7.88
C SER A 322 -23.13 -6.04 8.98
N GLY A 323 -24.12 -5.19 8.71
CA GLY A 323 -25.20 -4.85 9.63
C GLY A 323 -26.30 -5.91 9.75
N LEU A 324 -25.93 -7.20 9.80
CA LEU A 324 -26.84 -8.32 9.59
C LEU A 324 -27.29 -9.06 10.86
N GLN A 325 -26.78 -8.69 12.05
CA GLN A 325 -27.11 -9.39 13.32
C GLN A 325 -28.60 -9.42 13.65
N LYS A 326 -29.38 -8.43 13.20
CA LYS A 326 -30.83 -8.38 13.44
C LYS A 326 -31.62 -9.34 12.55
N HIS A 327 -31.00 -9.85 11.48
CA HIS A 327 -31.68 -10.60 10.43
C HIS A 327 -31.20 -12.04 10.33
N TYR A 328 -29.95 -12.31 10.69
CA TYR A 328 -29.32 -13.62 10.55
C TYR A 328 -28.55 -14.01 11.79
N LYS A 329 -28.37 -15.32 11.97
CA LYS A 329 -27.48 -15.89 12.97
C LYS A 329 -26.14 -16.28 12.33
N VAL A 330 -25.14 -16.55 13.17
CA VAL A 330 -23.80 -16.95 12.72
C VAL A 330 -23.85 -18.21 11.86
N GLU A 331 -24.74 -19.15 12.21
CA GLU A 331 -24.92 -20.43 11.52
C GLU A 331 -25.49 -20.26 10.10
N ASP A 332 -26.25 -19.19 9.86
CA ASP A 332 -26.83 -18.88 8.54
C ASP A 332 -25.80 -18.30 7.56
N LEU A 333 -24.69 -17.80 8.11
CA LEU A 333 -23.66 -17.05 7.39
C LEU A 333 -22.43 -17.89 7.09
N LYS A 334 -22.08 -18.83 7.97
CA LYS A 334 -20.88 -19.67 7.78
C LYS A 334 -20.99 -20.48 6.49
N ASP A 335 -19.91 -20.47 5.70
CA ASP A 335 -19.80 -21.11 4.39
C ASP A 335 -20.78 -20.59 3.31
N ARG A 336 -21.54 -19.53 3.59
CA ARG A 336 -22.49 -18.95 2.65
C ARG A 336 -21.79 -18.26 1.48
N MET A 337 -22.34 -18.44 0.28
CA MET A 337 -21.99 -17.67 -0.91
C MET A 337 -22.79 -16.37 -0.94
N VAL A 338 -22.10 -15.25 -1.11
CA VAL A 338 -22.67 -13.90 -1.08
C VAL A 338 -22.10 -13.06 -2.20
N LEU A 339 -22.78 -11.98 -2.58
CA LEU A 339 -22.23 -10.99 -3.49
C LEU A 339 -21.58 -9.84 -2.70
N VAL A 340 -20.37 -9.42 -3.08
CA VAL A 340 -19.56 -8.44 -2.37
C VAL A 340 -19.12 -7.32 -3.31
N ALA A 341 -19.28 -6.07 -2.88
CA ALA A 341 -18.61 -4.93 -3.51
C ALA A 341 -17.15 -4.85 -3.02
N ALA A 342 -16.22 -5.41 -3.80
CA ALA A 342 -14.83 -5.66 -3.40
C ALA A 342 -13.83 -4.54 -3.72
N ASN A 343 -14.25 -3.47 -4.43
CA ASN A 343 -13.41 -2.30 -4.71
C ASN A 343 -13.88 -1.03 -3.99
N LEU A 344 -14.58 -1.17 -2.86
CA LEU A 344 -14.85 -0.07 -1.95
C LEU A 344 -13.61 0.25 -1.13
N LYS A 345 -13.36 1.53 -0.88
CA LYS A 345 -12.32 1.97 0.05
C LYS A 345 -12.64 1.47 1.45
N ALA A 346 -11.64 0.89 2.12
CA ALA A 346 -11.81 0.34 3.45
C ALA A 346 -12.32 1.40 4.46
N LYS A 347 -13.32 1.03 5.25
CA LYS A 347 -13.90 1.87 6.31
C LYS A 347 -13.88 1.12 7.64
N LYS A 348 -13.75 1.84 8.75
CA LYS A 348 -13.93 1.24 10.07
C LYS A 348 -15.42 1.31 10.45
N LEU A 349 -16.02 0.18 10.77
CA LEU A 349 -17.39 0.08 11.28
C LEU A 349 -17.31 -0.49 12.69
N GLY A 350 -17.78 0.26 13.69
CA GLY A 350 -17.62 -0.14 15.10
C GLY A 350 -16.16 -0.27 15.57
N GLY A 351 -15.19 0.24 14.80
CA GLY A 351 -13.76 0.07 15.06
C GLY A 351 -13.10 -1.06 14.27
N PHE A 352 -13.90 -2.03 13.77
CA PHE A 352 -13.43 -3.12 12.91
C PHE A 352 -13.22 -2.67 11.46
N PRO A 353 -12.11 -3.06 10.81
CA PRO A 353 -11.86 -2.74 9.40
C PRO A 353 -12.78 -3.54 8.46
N SER A 354 -13.53 -2.83 7.62
CA SER A 354 -14.37 -3.41 6.58
C SER A 354 -13.81 -3.08 5.20
N HIS A 355 -13.36 -4.12 4.49
CA HIS A 355 -12.71 -4.12 3.17
C HIS A 355 -13.66 -4.56 2.05
N GLY A 356 -14.93 -4.19 2.16
CA GLY A 356 -15.97 -4.48 1.20
C GLY A 356 -17.34 -4.25 1.80
N MET A 357 -18.36 -4.66 1.06
CA MET A 357 -19.73 -4.65 1.54
C MET A 357 -20.47 -5.83 0.94
N VAL A 358 -21.11 -6.63 1.79
CA VAL A 358 -22.03 -7.68 1.34
C VAL A 358 -23.29 -7.02 0.81
N LEU A 359 -23.73 -7.42 -0.38
CA LEU A 359 -24.93 -6.88 -1.01
C LEU A 359 -26.17 -7.65 -0.56
N CYS A 360 -27.14 -6.91 -0.06
CA CYS A 360 -28.45 -7.43 0.32
C CYS A 360 -29.54 -6.65 -0.40
N ALA A 361 -30.60 -7.35 -0.80
CA ALA A 361 -31.83 -6.73 -1.25
C ALA A 361 -32.72 -6.46 -0.03
N SER A 362 -33.31 -5.27 0.04
CA SER A 362 -34.16 -4.87 1.15
C SER A 362 -35.43 -4.14 0.71
N THR A 363 -36.47 -4.33 1.51
CA THR A 363 -37.72 -3.56 1.50
C THR A 363 -37.98 -3.04 2.92
N ALA A 364 -39.08 -2.31 3.14
CA ALA A 364 -39.42 -1.72 4.44
C ALA A 364 -39.53 -2.75 5.61
N GLY A 365 -39.62 -4.05 5.33
CA GLY A 365 -39.71 -5.09 6.37
C GLY A 365 -38.97 -6.40 6.09
N SER A 366 -38.26 -6.53 4.96
CA SER A 366 -37.53 -7.75 4.63
C SER A 366 -36.14 -7.44 4.11
N LEU A 367 -35.19 -8.31 4.45
CA LEU A 367 -33.81 -8.25 3.98
C LEU A 367 -33.41 -9.67 3.55
N SER A 368 -32.84 -9.78 2.35
CA SER A 368 -32.31 -11.04 1.81
C SER A 368 -30.96 -10.80 1.16
N PHE A 369 -30.11 -11.81 1.13
CA PHE A 369 -28.87 -11.74 0.36
C PHE A 369 -29.15 -11.64 -1.14
N VAL A 370 -28.22 -11.00 -1.85
CA VAL A 370 -28.10 -11.26 -3.29
C VAL A 370 -27.35 -12.58 -3.46
N ASP A 371 -28.08 -13.61 -3.87
CA ASP A 371 -27.60 -14.97 -4.05
C ASP A 371 -26.98 -15.13 -5.45
N PRO A 372 -25.69 -15.49 -5.54
CA PRO A 372 -25.07 -15.87 -6.81
C PRO A 372 -25.72 -17.13 -7.41
N PRO A 373 -25.66 -17.34 -8.73
CA PRO A 373 -26.19 -18.55 -9.34
C PRO A 373 -25.47 -19.82 -8.84
N LYS A 374 -26.18 -20.94 -8.87
CA LYS A 374 -25.65 -22.22 -8.42
C LYS A 374 -24.39 -22.60 -9.20
N GLY A 375 -23.33 -22.95 -8.46
CA GLY A 375 -22.04 -23.33 -9.05
C GLY A 375 -21.07 -22.15 -9.28
N ALA A 376 -21.48 -20.91 -9.00
CA ALA A 376 -20.57 -19.79 -8.93
C ALA A 376 -19.48 -20.03 -7.87
N LYS A 377 -18.29 -19.48 -8.11
CA LYS A 377 -17.10 -19.69 -7.28
C LYS A 377 -16.62 -18.36 -6.69
N PRO A 378 -15.92 -18.38 -5.54
CA PRO A 378 -15.24 -17.20 -5.02
C PRO A 378 -14.42 -16.48 -6.09
N GLY A 379 -14.71 -15.20 -6.29
CA GLY A 379 -14.07 -14.34 -7.29
C GLY A 379 -14.71 -14.32 -8.67
N ASP A 380 -15.78 -15.08 -8.92
CA ASP A 380 -16.60 -14.83 -10.10
C ASP A 380 -17.18 -13.41 -10.01
N ALA A 381 -17.14 -12.66 -11.11
CA ALA A 381 -17.55 -11.26 -11.14
C ALA A 381 -18.87 -11.08 -11.87
N VAL A 382 -19.68 -10.14 -11.41
CA VAL A 382 -20.91 -9.74 -12.10
C VAL A 382 -20.55 -9.04 -13.40
N ALA A 383 -21.06 -9.58 -14.51
CA ALA A 383 -21.15 -8.92 -15.78
C ALA A 383 -22.49 -8.16 -15.87
N LEU A 384 -22.44 -7.01 -16.53
CA LEU A 384 -23.62 -6.26 -16.94
C LEU A 384 -23.66 -6.32 -18.48
N PRO A 385 -24.50 -7.17 -19.10
CA PRO A 385 -24.50 -7.34 -20.55
C PRO A 385 -24.63 -6.00 -21.30
N GLY A 386 -23.73 -5.76 -22.25
CA GLY A 386 -23.67 -4.50 -23.01
C GLY A 386 -23.09 -3.29 -22.25
N LEU A 387 -22.62 -3.48 -21.00
CA LEU A 387 -21.96 -2.45 -20.19
C LEU A 387 -20.70 -3.02 -19.56
N ALA A 388 -19.60 -2.95 -20.30
CA ALA A 388 -18.33 -3.49 -19.84
C ALA A 388 -17.27 -2.41 -19.70
N ASN A 389 -16.78 -2.24 -18.48
CA ASN A 389 -15.66 -1.38 -18.15
C ASN A 389 -14.68 -2.13 -17.25
N PRO A 390 -13.38 -1.79 -17.28
CA PRO A 390 -12.46 -2.29 -16.27
C PRO A 390 -12.89 -1.79 -14.87
N PRO A 391 -12.88 -2.65 -13.84
CA PRO A 391 -13.19 -2.23 -12.48
C PRO A 391 -12.34 -1.03 -12.04
N ALA A 392 -12.98 -0.01 -11.47
CA ALA A 392 -12.30 1.16 -10.95
C ALA A 392 -11.45 0.82 -9.72
N SER A 393 -10.37 1.56 -9.50
CA SER A 393 -9.63 1.51 -8.24
C SER A 393 -10.48 2.02 -7.07
N GLU A 394 -10.19 1.59 -5.84
CA GLU A 394 -10.90 2.05 -4.63
C GLU A 394 -10.95 3.58 -4.52
N ALA A 395 -9.86 4.26 -4.90
CA ALA A 395 -9.78 5.71 -4.90
C ALA A 395 -10.71 6.35 -5.95
N GLN A 396 -10.84 5.73 -7.13
CA GLN A 396 -11.79 6.19 -8.15
C GLN A 396 -13.23 5.95 -7.72
N VAL A 397 -13.53 4.80 -7.11
CA VAL A 397 -14.85 4.48 -6.56
C VAL A 397 -15.27 5.52 -5.51
N ASP A 398 -14.37 5.86 -4.58
CA ASP A 398 -14.59 6.86 -3.54
C ASP A 398 -14.73 8.28 -4.14
N LYS A 399 -13.75 8.73 -4.93
CA LYS A 399 -13.69 10.10 -5.48
C LYS A 399 -14.83 10.39 -6.45
N LYS A 400 -15.19 9.43 -7.31
CA LYS A 400 -16.30 9.58 -8.26
C LYS A 400 -17.66 9.17 -7.67
N LYS A 401 -17.68 8.73 -6.40
CA LYS A 401 -18.87 8.24 -5.69
C LYS A 401 -19.60 7.14 -6.47
N LEU A 402 -18.87 6.22 -7.11
CA LEU A 402 -19.44 5.27 -8.08
C LEU A 402 -20.51 4.38 -7.46
N PHE A 403 -20.30 3.90 -6.23
CA PHE A 403 -21.32 3.10 -5.55
C PHE A 403 -22.58 3.91 -5.28
N ALA A 404 -22.47 5.14 -4.78
CA ALA A 404 -23.61 6.01 -4.51
C ALA A 404 -24.37 6.43 -5.79
N LYS A 405 -23.69 6.47 -6.94
CA LYS A 405 -24.32 6.69 -8.25
C LYS A 405 -25.01 5.44 -8.80
N ALA A 406 -24.44 4.26 -8.56
CA ALA A 406 -24.96 3.00 -9.06
C ALA A 406 -26.15 2.47 -8.22
N GLN A 407 -26.05 2.59 -6.89
CA GLN A 407 -26.96 1.99 -5.92
C GLN A 407 -28.44 2.36 -6.11
N PRO A 408 -28.82 3.61 -6.44
CA PRO A 408 -30.22 3.97 -6.70
C PRO A 408 -30.85 3.22 -7.88
N HIS A 409 -30.03 2.60 -8.73
CA HIS A 409 -30.46 1.84 -9.89
C HIS A 409 -30.36 0.33 -9.68
N PHE A 410 -29.94 -0.14 -8.51
CA PHE A 410 -29.94 -1.56 -8.19
C PHE A 410 -31.31 -1.99 -7.67
N VAL A 411 -31.95 -2.91 -8.38
CA VAL A 411 -33.35 -3.29 -8.13
C VAL A 411 -33.57 -4.77 -8.38
N VAL A 412 -34.46 -5.36 -7.57
CA VAL A 412 -34.96 -6.72 -7.80
C VAL A 412 -36.25 -6.67 -8.63
N ARG A 413 -36.33 -7.48 -9.68
CA ARG A 413 -37.54 -7.67 -10.51
C ARG A 413 -37.74 -9.15 -10.80
N ASN A 414 -38.92 -9.66 -10.51
CA ASN A 414 -39.28 -11.07 -10.54
C ASN A 414 -38.19 -11.95 -9.89
N GLY A 415 -37.72 -11.54 -8.71
CA GLY A 415 -36.65 -12.23 -7.96
C GLY A 415 -35.23 -12.13 -8.56
N THR A 416 -35.04 -11.49 -9.73
CA THR A 416 -33.73 -11.29 -10.36
C THR A 416 -33.16 -9.91 -10.05
N CYS A 417 -31.85 -9.81 -9.81
CA CYS A 417 -31.17 -8.57 -9.51
C CYS A 417 -30.72 -7.84 -10.78
N TYR A 418 -30.96 -6.52 -10.85
CA TYR A 418 -30.62 -5.68 -11.99
C TYR A 418 -29.85 -4.42 -11.57
N TYR A 419 -29.01 -3.92 -12.47
CA TYR A 419 -28.67 -2.50 -12.57
C TYR A 419 -29.42 -1.91 -13.76
N LYS A 420 -30.34 -0.98 -13.51
CA LYS A 420 -31.24 -0.42 -14.53
C LYS A 420 -32.01 -1.53 -15.26
N ASP A 421 -31.67 -1.82 -16.52
CA ASP A 421 -32.24 -2.87 -17.36
C ASP A 421 -31.30 -4.08 -17.52
N LYS A 422 -30.07 -4.03 -16.98
CA LYS A 422 -29.06 -5.08 -17.12
C LYS A 422 -29.07 -6.03 -15.92
N PRO A 423 -29.25 -7.34 -16.11
CA PRO A 423 -29.20 -8.29 -15.00
C PRO A 423 -27.79 -8.37 -14.42
N PHE A 424 -27.69 -8.70 -13.14
CA PHE A 424 -26.44 -9.13 -12.54
C PHE A 424 -26.14 -10.54 -13.04
N ASP A 425 -25.37 -10.65 -14.10
CA ASP A 425 -25.05 -11.92 -14.74
C ASP A 425 -23.73 -12.47 -14.22
N ILE A 426 -23.70 -13.75 -13.87
CA ILE A 426 -22.47 -14.47 -13.54
C ILE A 426 -22.45 -15.74 -14.38
N ASN A 427 -21.49 -15.81 -15.31
CA ASN A 427 -21.28 -16.95 -16.20
C ASN A 427 -22.56 -17.34 -17.00
N GLY A 428 -23.37 -16.35 -17.41
CA GLY A 428 -24.59 -16.55 -18.19
C GLY A 428 -25.83 -16.86 -17.34
N ALA A 429 -25.76 -16.73 -16.01
CA ALA A 429 -26.87 -16.96 -15.10
C ALA A 429 -27.10 -15.75 -14.17
N PRO A 430 -28.35 -15.38 -13.89
CA PRO A 430 -28.66 -14.21 -13.07
C PRO A 430 -28.42 -14.45 -11.57
N CYS A 431 -27.99 -13.42 -10.86
CA CYS A 431 -28.10 -13.35 -9.40
C CYS A 431 -29.55 -13.08 -8.99
N THR A 432 -29.99 -13.70 -7.91
CA THR A 432 -31.36 -13.61 -7.41
C THR A 432 -31.41 -13.08 -5.99
N ALA A 433 -32.57 -12.60 -5.55
CA ALA A 433 -32.79 -12.26 -4.15
C ALA A 433 -34.23 -12.62 -3.75
N SER A 434 -34.38 -13.24 -2.58
CA SER A 434 -35.69 -13.71 -2.09
C SER A 434 -36.42 -12.61 -1.32
N VAL A 435 -36.84 -11.55 -2.03
CA VAL A 435 -37.61 -10.41 -1.51
C VAL A 435 -38.68 -10.00 -2.52
N ALA A 436 -39.61 -9.14 -2.09
CA ALA A 436 -40.62 -8.58 -2.99
C ALA A 436 -39.98 -7.73 -4.10
N ASP A 437 -40.66 -7.70 -5.24
CA ASP A 437 -40.25 -6.92 -6.40
C ASP A 437 -40.17 -5.41 -6.10
N GLY A 438 -39.23 -4.74 -6.76
CA GLY A 438 -38.91 -3.35 -6.51
C GLY A 438 -37.99 -3.12 -5.30
N ALA A 439 -37.55 -4.19 -4.62
CA ALA A 439 -36.56 -4.09 -3.55
C ALA A 439 -35.27 -3.41 -4.04
N SER A 440 -34.74 -2.51 -3.20
CA SER A 440 -33.46 -1.86 -3.42
C SER A 440 -32.34 -2.80 -2.99
N ILE A 441 -31.23 -2.82 -3.72
CA ILE A 441 -30.02 -3.55 -3.32
C ILE A 441 -29.02 -2.56 -2.75
N SER A 442 -28.40 -2.90 -1.61
CA SER A 442 -27.42 -2.06 -0.92
C SER A 442 -26.30 -2.87 -0.32
#